data_AF-X5TP14-F1
#
_entry.id   AF-X5TP14-F1
#
_cell.length_a   1.000
_cell.length_b   1.000
_cell.length_c   1.000
_cell.angle_alpha   90.00
_cell.angle_beta   90.00
_cell.angle_gamma   90.00
#
_symmetry.space_group_name_H-M   'P 1'
#
loop_
_entity.id
_entity.type
_entity.pdbx_description
1 polymer ?
#
loop_
_entity_poly.entity_id
_entity_poly.type
_entity_poly.pdbx_seq_one_letter_code
_entity_poly.pdbx_strand_id
1 'polypeptide(L)'
;MSRKKVLLAGESWVSTATHIKGFDQFPTVTYHTGADELLAALKDSLFDVTFMPAHEAQRNFPQTMEALSAYDAVVLSDLGANTLLLHPDTWIHSKPTPNRLRLLRDYVGNGGGLLMFGGYYSFQGINGGARYHKTPVEDVLPVICLPVDDRVEVPEGYAPVVVGPQTHPILKGLGKDWPILLGFNEVTVKDGAEVLATVSSDYRSLPLLVTGKYGQGRTVAWTSDVGPHWLPPGFIAWNGYKTLFEQMLGWATARD
;
A
#
# COMPACT_ATOMS: atom_id res chain seq x y z
N MET A 1 -27.19 -2.64 -0.72
CA MET A 1 -26.09 -3.62 -0.64
C MET A 1 -25.33 -3.36 0.65
N SER A 2 -24.87 -4.39 1.36
CA SER A 2 -23.97 -4.21 2.50
C SER A 2 -22.66 -3.55 2.04
N ARG A 3 -22.09 -2.66 2.86
CA ARG A 3 -20.77 -2.06 2.57
C ARG A 3 -19.70 -3.16 2.48
N LYS A 4 -18.74 -2.96 1.58
CA LYS A 4 -17.59 -3.85 1.38
C LYS A 4 -16.58 -3.63 2.50
N LYS A 5 -16.14 -4.68 3.19
CA LYS A 5 -15.23 -4.55 4.34
C LYS A 5 -13.79 -4.51 3.87
N VAL A 6 -13.04 -3.50 4.28
CA VAL A 6 -11.63 -3.32 3.90
C VAL A 6 -10.78 -3.19 5.16
N LEU A 7 -9.70 -3.96 5.24
CA LEU A 7 -8.67 -3.78 6.26
C LEU A 7 -7.54 -2.92 5.68
N LEU A 8 -7.31 -1.72 6.20
CA LEU A 8 -6.14 -0.90 5.89
C LEU A 8 -5.12 -1.03 7.02
N ALA A 9 -3.99 -1.69 6.77
CA ALA A 9 -2.94 -1.91 7.76
C ALA A 9 -1.66 -1.12 7.44
N GLY A 10 -1.16 -0.38 8.43
CA GLY A 10 0.05 0.44 8.30
C GLY A 10 -0.19 1.92 8.59
N GLU A 11 0.34 2.81 7.74
CA GLU A 11 0.09 4.25 7.72
C GLU A 11 0.18 4.93 9.10
N SER A 12 1.13 4.50 9.94
CA SER A 12 1.32 5.08 11.26
C SER A 12 2.77 4.90 11.72
N TRP A 13 3.31 5.89 12.39
CA TRP A 13 4.66 5.83 12.94
C TRP A 13 4.79 6.61 14.24
N VAL A 14 5.84 6.26 14.99
CA VAL A 14 6.27 6.98 16.18
C VAL A 14 7.64 7.58 15.89
N SER A 15 7.75 8.90 15.96
CA SER A 15 9.02 9.62 15.80
C SER A 15 9.57 10.00 17.16
N THR A 16 10.83 9.63 17.41
CA THR A 16 11.63 10.17 18.51
C THR A 16 12.60 11.21 17.96
N ALA A 17 12.71 12.36 18.62
CA ALA A 17 13.66 13.41 18.28
C ALA A 17 14.40 13.89 19.52
N THR A 18 15.71 14.09 19.42
CA THR A 18 16.53 14.68 20.48
C THR A 18 16.84 16.13 20.11
N HIS A 19 16.38 17.07 20.94
CA HIS A 19 16.61 18.49 20.78
C HIS A 19 17.84 18.89 21.57
N ILE A 20 18.82 19.51 20.91
CA ILE A 20 20.07 19.97 21.55
C ILE A 20 20.08 21.51 21.51
N LYS A 21 20.24 22.15 22.67
CA LYS A 21 20.27 23.61 22.83
C LYS A 21 21.43 24.00 23.74
N GLY A 22 22.58 24.33 23.14
CA GLY A 22 23.80 24.62 23.90
C GLY A 22 24.26 23.40 24.69
N PHE A 23 24.32 23.53 26.02
CA PHE A 23 24.67 22.42 26.92
C PHE A 23 23.52 21.42 27.13
N ASP A 24 22.27 21.86 26.95
CA ASP A 24 21.09 21.09 27.32
C ASP A 24 20.60 20.19 26.17
N GLN A 25 20.03 19.05 26.52
CA GLN A 25 19.31 18.18 25.59
C GLN A 25 18.02 17.62 26.19
N PHE A 26 16.99 17.41 25.36
CA PHE A 26 15.75 16.73 25.77
C PHE A 26 15.11 15.95 24.61
N PRO A 27 14.50 14.77 24.87
CA PRO A 27 13.79 14.00 23.86
C PRO A 27 12.33 14.45 23.72
N THR A 28 11.77 14.31 22.52
CA THR A 28 10.33 14.35 22.26
C THR A 28 9.90 13.10 21.50
N VAL A 29 8.71 12.59 21.81
CA VAL A 29 8.08 11.48 21.08
C VAL A 29 6.75 11.97 20.52
N THR A 30 6.52 11.71 19.24
CA THR A 30 5.27 12.07 18.54
C THR A 30 4.74 10.87 17.78
N TYR A 31 3.42 10.71 17.77
CA TYR A 31 2.72 9.69 17.00
C TYR A 31 1.98 10.36 15.86
N HIS A 32 2.03 9.73 14.68
CA HIS A 32 1.44 10.26 13.45
C HIS A 32 0.71 9.15 12.69
N THR A 33 -0.25 9.56 11.88
CA THR A 33 -0.99 8.72 10.93
C THR A 33 -0.87 9.32 9.53
N GLY A 34 -0.62 8.49 8.52
CA GLY A 34 -0.53 8.88 7.11
C GLY A 34 -1.83 8.69 6.33
N ALA A 35 -2.75 7.88 6.85
CA ALA A 35 -4.00 7.51 6.19
C ALA A 35 -5.14 8.53 6.34
N ASP A 36 -4.97 9.61 7.11
CA ASP A 36 -6.09 10.48 7.53
C ASP A 36 -6.90 11.03 6.33
N GLU A 37 -6.20 11.51 5.30
CA GLU A 37 -6.83 12.05 4.09
C GLU A 37 -7.53 10.96 3.27
N LEU A 38 -6.93 9.77 3.18
CA LEU A 38 -7.55 8.62 2.52
C LEU A 38 -8.82 8.15 3.27
N LEU A 39 -8.75 8.04 4.60
CA LEU A 39 -9.88 7.66 5.44
C LEU A 39 -11.01 8.69 5.36
N ALA A 40 -10.68 9.99 5.35
CA ALA A 40 -11.64 11.07 5.14
C ALA A 40 -12.31 10.96 3.76
N ALA A 41 -11.54 10.72 2.70
CA ALA A 41 -12.07 10.54 1.34
C ALA A 41 -13.01 9.32 1.23
N LEU A 42 -12.70 8.22 1.91
CA LEU A 42 -13.46 6.97 1.85
C LEU A 42 -14.63 6.86 2.84
N LYS A 43 -14.77 7.78 3.80
CA LYS A 43 -15.76 7.71 4.89
C LYS A 43 -17.21 7.48 4.43
N ASP A 44 -17.60 8.14 3.35
CA ASP A 44 -18.96 8.07 2.78
C ASP A 44 -19.03 7.21 1.51
N SER A 45 -18.02 6.38 1.30
CA SER A 45 -17.96 5.43 0.18
C SER A 45 -18.79 4.16 0.44
N LEU A 46 -18.77 3.23 -0.52
CA LEU A 46 -19.33 1.88 -0.35
C LEU A 46 -18.44 0.97 0.50
N PHE A 47 -17.25 1.44 0.92
CA PHE A 47 -16.30 0.68 1.71
C PHE A 47 -16.41 1.03 3.19
N ASP A 48 -16.46 -0.01 4.01
CA ASP A 48 -16.32 0.06 5.46
C ASP A 48 -14.86 -0.25 5.80
N VAL A 49 -14.06 0.80 6.01
CA VAL A 49 -12.61 0.71 6.18
C VAL A 49 -12.27 0.60 7.66
N THR A 50 -11.72 -0.55 8.07
CA THR A 50 -11.06 -0.74 9.35
C THR A 50 -9.60 -0.33 9.21
N PHE A 51 -9.22 0.79 9.83
CA PHE A 51 -7.81 1.19 9.93
C PHE A 51 -7.12 0.47 11.09
N MET A 52 -5.98 -0.16 10.81
CA MET A 52 -5.14 -0.85 11.78
C MET A 52 -3.72 -0.27 11.73
N PRO A 53 -3.36 0.62 12.66
CA PRO A 53 -2.03 1.18 12.78
C PRO A 53 -0.95 0.09 12.86
N ALA A 54 0.26 0.38 12.40
CA ALA A 54 1.38 -0.57 12.34
C ALA A 54 1.67 -1.26 13.68
N HIS A 55 1.63 -0.52 14.80
CA HIS A 55 1.86 -1.07 16.14
C HIS A 55 0.75 -2.02 16.59
N GLU A 56 -0.50 -1.78 16.17
CA GLU A 56 -1.61 -2.71 16.38
C GLU A 56 -1.53 -3.91 15.45
N ALA A 57 -1.18 -3.71 14.18
CA ALA A 57 -1.04 -4.76 13.18
C ALA A 57 -0.04 -5.85 13.61
N GLN A 58 1.02 -5.48 14.34
CA GLN A 58 1.97 -6.44 14.88
C GLN A 58 1.28 -7.55 15.69
N ARG A 59 0.26 -7.20 16.48
CA ARG A 59 -0.47 -8.11 17.38
C ARG A 59 -1.81 -8.56 16.80
N ASN A 60 -2.58 -7.64 16.24
CA ASN A 60 -4.01 -7.79 15.99
C ASN A 60 -4.33 -8.13 14.53
N PHE A 61 -3.37 -8.04 13.61
CA PHE A 61 -3.61 -8.44 12.22
C PHE A 61 -4.07 -9.91 12.17
N PRO A 62 -5.11 -10.25 11.39
CA PRO A 62 -5.72 -11.57 11.39
C PRO A 62 -4.72 -12.73 11.33
N GLN A 63 -4.89 -13.69 12.24
CA GLN A 63 -4.02 -14.86 12.35
C GLN A 63 -4.65 -16.14 11.77
N THR A 64 -5.92 -16.09 11.37
CA THR A 64 -6.64 -17.23 10.77
C THR A 64 -7.34 -16.83 9.47
N MET A 65 -7.62 -17.81 8.63
CA MET A 65 -8.28 -17.59 7.34
C MET A 65 -9.71 -17.07 7.54
N GLU A 66 -10.42 -17.54 8.56
CA GLU A 66 -11.79 -17.11 8.88
C GLU A 66 -11.84 -15.63 9.22
N ALA A 67 -10.89 -15.16 10.06
CA ALA A 67 -10.79 -13.75 10.42
C ALA A 67 -10.39 -12.87 9.24
N LEU A 68 -9.47 -13.35 8.38
CA LEU A 68 -9.02 -12.60 7.21
C LEU A 68 -10.11 -12.54 6.11
N SER A 69 -10.85 -13.64 5.92
CA SER A 69 -11.97 -13.75 4.97
C SER A 69 -13.20 -12.94 5.36
N ALA A 70 -13.22 -12.34 6.55
CA ALA A 70 -14.24 -11.36 6.93
C ALA A 70 -14.08 -10.03 6.16
N TYR A 71 -12.94 -9.79 5.53
CA TYR A 71 -12.66 -8.62 4.69
C TYR A 71 -12.77 -8.97 3.20
N ASP A 72 -13.42 -8.11 2.43
CA ASP A 72 -13.46 -8.18 0.96
C ASP A 72 -12.10 -7.81 0.35
N ALA A 73 -11.34 -6.91 0.99
CA ALA A 73 -9.97 -6.60 0.61
C ALA A 73 -9.08 -6.25 1.80
N VAL A 74 -7.78 -6.45 1.63
CA VAL A 74 -6.71 -6.01 2.52
C VAL A 74 -5.83 -5.02 1.77
N VAL A 75 -5.51 -3.89 2.41
CA VAL A 75 -4.57 -2.88 1.94
C VAL A 75 -3.36 -2.88 2.87
N LEU A 76 -2.17 -3.06 2.29
CA LEU A 76 -0.88 -2.86 2.96
C LEU A 76 -0.30 -1.53 2.47
N SER A 77 -0.09 -0.58 3.37
CA SER A 77 0.38 0.77 3.02
C SER A 77 1.34 1.25 4.10
N ASP A 78 2.58 1.52 3.71
CA ASP A 78 3.69 1.89 4.61
C ASP A 78 3.84 0.93 5.82
N LEU A 79 3.77 -0.39 5.55
CA LEU A 79 3.84 -1.45 6.55
C LEU A 79 4.85 -2.53 6.15
N GLY A 80 6.01 -2.58 6.80
CA GLY A 80 7.02 -3.60 6.52
C GLY A 80 6.58 -5.02 6.87
N ALA A 81 7.05 -6.00 6.09
CA ALA A 81 6.78 -7.42 6.26
C ALA A 81 7.15 -7.95 7.66
N ASN A 82 8.18 -7.37 8.28
CA ASN A 82 8.59 -7.71 9.65
C ASN A 82 7.44 -7.54 10.66
N THR A 83 6.58 -6.52 10.51
CA THR A 83 5.44 -6.31 11.41
C THR A 83 4.48 -7.50 11.39
N LEU A 84 4.28 -8.11 10.22
CA LEU A 84 3.41 -9.26 10.05
C LEU A 84 4.10 -10.59 10.40
N LEU A 85 5.43 -10.67 10.30
CA LEU A 85 6.20 -11.88 10.63
C LEU A 85 6.55 -12.00 12.12
N LEU A 86 6.77 -10.87 12.81
CA LEU A 86 7.30 -10.81 14.18
C LEU A 86 6.19 -10.47 15.19
N HIS A 87 5.17 -11.33 15.27
CA HIS A 87 4.16 -11.25 16.33
C HIS A 87 4.84 -11.28 17.71
N PRO A 88 4.34 -10.59 18.75
CA PRO A 88 4.96 -10.58 20.08
C PRO A 88 5.22 -11.99 20.66
N ASP A 89 4.31 -12.94 20.42
CA ASP A 89 4.53 -14.34 20.82
C ASP A 89 5.76 -14.96 20.13
N THR A 90 6.02 -14.65 18.85
CA THR A 90 7.21 -15.13 18.14
C THR A 90 8.47 -14.38 18.55
N TRP A 91 8.42 -13.04 18.58
CA TRP A 91 9.62 -12.23 18.80
C TRP A 91 10.05 -12.17 20.27
N ILE A 92 9.11 -11.98 21.20
CA ILE A 92 9.40 -11.79 22.63
C ILE A 92 9.39 -13.14 23.37
N HIS A 93 8.48 -14.03 22.99
CA HIS A 93 8.23 -15.27 23.74
C HIS A 93 8.73 -16.53 23.03
N SER A 94 9.34 -16.41 21.85
CA SER A 94 9.86 -17.54 21.05
C SER A 94 8.82 -18.65 20.80
N LYS A 95 7.53 -18.28 20.69
CA LYS A 95 6.42 -19.19 20.42
C LYS A 95 6.06 -19.19 18.92
N PRO A 96 5.73 -20.35 18.35
CA PRO A 96 5.23 -20.41 16.98
C PRO A 96 3.93 -19.63 16.80
N THR A 97 3.85 -18.80 15.76
CA THR A 97 2.60 -18.18 15.28
C THR A 97 2.43 -18.44 13.77
N PRO A 98 1.23 -18.30 13.21
CA PRO A 98 1.02 -18.41 11.77
C PRO A 98 1.88 -17.40 10.98
N ASN A 99 2.39 -17.82 9.83
CA ASN A 99 3.03 -16.89 8.89
C ASN A 99 1.93 -16.10 8.16
N ARG A 100 1.69 -14.86 8.58
CA ARG A 100 0.63 -14.01 8.04
C ARG A 100 0.83 -13.63 6.57
N LEU A 101 2.06 -13.66 6.04
CA LEU A 101 2.29 -13.46 4.61
C LEU A 101 1.79 -14.65 3.78
N ARG A 102 2.03 -15.89 4.25
CA ARG A 102 1.46 -17.09 3.61
C ARG A 102 -0.07 -17.08 3.69
N LEU A 103 -0.62 -16.64 4.82
CA LEU A 103 -2.06 -16.50 5.00
C LEU A 103 -2.67 -15.50 3.99
N LEU A 104 -2.01 -14.36 3.76
CA LEU A 104 -2.42 -13.38 2.75
C LEU A 104 -2.40 -13.96 1.34
N ARG A 105 -1.33 -14.67 0.95
CA ARG A 105 -1.27 -15.36 -0.34
C ARG A 105 -2.45 -16.30 -0.56
N ASP A 106 -2.74 -17.12 0.45
CA ASP A 106 -3.83 -18.11 0.37
C ASP A 106 -5.20 -17.42 0.36
N TYR A 107 -5.37 -16.32 1.11
CA TYR A 107 -6.57 -15.47 1.09
C TYR A 107 -6.85 -14.89 -0.30
N VAL A 108 -5.81 -14.35 -0.96
CA VAL A 108 -5.95 -13.86 -2.34
C VAL A 108 -6.29 -15.00 -3.29
N GLY A 109 -5.60 -16.16 -3.16
CA GLY A 109 -5.91 -17.34 -3.96
C GLY A 109 -7.38 -17.78 -3.89
N ASN A 110 -8.02 -17.55 -2.74
CA ASN A 110 -9.43 -17.87 -2.47
C ASN A 110 -10.42 -16.75 -2.84
N GLY A 111 -9.99 -15.66 -3.48
CA GLY A 111 -10.88 -14.59 -3.96
C GLY A 111 -10.81 -13.29 -3.17
N GLY A 112 -9.90 -13.19 -2.18
CA GLY A 112 -9.64 -11.94 -1.48
C GLY A 112 -8.96 -10.89 -2.36
N GLY A 113 -9.32 -9.62 -2.17
CA GLY A 113 -8.62 -8.49 -2.81
C GLY A 113 -7.36 -8.11 -2.01
N LEU A 114 -6.24 -7.89 -2.68
CA LEU A 114 -5.03 -7.34 -2.03
C LEU A 114 -4.55 -6.09 -2.76
N LEU A 115 -4.34 -5.01 -2.03
CA LEU A 115 -3.72 -3.81 -2.55
C LEU A 115 -2.44 -3.54 -1.75
N MET A 116 -1.37 -3.17 -2.46
CA MET A 116 -0.18 -2.59 -1.85
C MET A 116 0.00 -1.18 -2.39
N PHE A 117 0.08 -0.22 -1.48
CA PHE A 117 0.37 1.17 -1.77
C PHE A 117 1.81 1.46 -1.35
N GLY A 118 2.51 2.24 -2.16
CA GLY A 118 3.92 2.55 -1.99
C GLY A 118 4.20 3.40 -0.76
N GLY A 119 5.49 3.61 -0.51
CA GLY A 119 5.99 4.28 0.68
C GLY A 119 7.32 3.70 1.10
N TYR A 120 7.87 4.25 2.18
CA TYR A 120 9.19 3.86 2.66
C TYR A 120 9.19 2.46 3.27
N TYR A 121 8.07 2.00 3.82
CA TYR A 121 7.86 0.66 4.37
C TYR A 121 6.90 -0.18 3.52
N SER A 122 6.86 0.04 2.20
CA SER A 122 6.19 -0.81 1.22
C SER A 122 7.18 -1.42 0.22
N PHE A 123 6.77 -2.47 -0.49
CA PHE A 123 7.62 -3.20 -1.45
C PHE A 123 8.97 -3.60 -0.84
N GLN A 124 10.10 -3.12 -1.35
CA GLN A 124 11.39 -3.32 -0.72
C GLN A 124 11.75 -2.17 0.25
N GLY A 125 11.43 -0.93 -0.12
CA GLY A 125 11.42 0.23 0.76
C GLY A 125 12.79 0.76 1.15
N ILE A 126 12.81 1.77 2.02
CA ILE A 126 14.02 2.45 2.49
C ILE A 126 15.03 1.46 3.09
N ASN A 127 16.27 1.49 2.60
CA ASN A 127 17.35 0.58 2.97
C ASN A 127 17.00 -0.92 2.80
N GLY A 128 15.97 -1.25 2.01
CA GLY A 128 15.41 -2.59 1.95
C GLY A 128 14.70 -3.05 3.22
N GLY A 129 14.16 -2.12 4.01
CA GLY A 129 13.56 -2.35 5.33
C GLY A 129 12.13 -2.89 5.30
N ALA A 130 11.37 -2.67 4.21
CA ALA A 130 10.01 -3.20 4.08
C ALA A 130 10.01 -4.71 3.83
N ARG A 131 10.99 -5.20 3.05
CA ARG A 131 11.34 -6.62 2.88
C ARG A 131 10.22 -7.50 2.30
N TYR A 132 9.49 -7.04 1.30
CA TYR A 132 8.55 -7.89 0.57
C TYR A 132 9.20 -8.72 -0.55
N HIS A 133 10.43 -8.43 -0.98
CA HIS A 133 11.13 -9.25 -1.97
C HIS A 133 11.24 -10.71 -1.54
N LYS A 134 10.86 -11.65 -2.44
CA LYS A 134 10.79 -13.10 -2.21
C LYS A 134 9.93 -13.51 -1.02
N THR A 135 8.85 -12.78 -0.76
CA THR A 135 7.85 -13.16 0.23
C THR A 135 6.58 -13.73 -0.41
N PRO A 136 5.76 -14.50 0.33
CA PRO A 136 4.47 -14.96 -0.18
C PRO A 136 3.51 -13.85 -0.61
N VAL A 137 3.66 -12.63 -0.07
CA VAL A 137 2.89 -11.47 -0.53
C VAL A 137 3.37 -11.02 -1.91
N GLU A 138 4.69 -10.98 -2.16
CA GLU A 138 5.21 -10.71 -3.50
C GLU A 138 4.67 -11.72 -4.50
N ASP A 139 4.56 -13.02 -4.18
CA ASP A 139 4.03 -14.06 -5.09
C ASP A 139 2.69 -13.66 -5.73
N VAL A 140 1.81 -12.97 -4.98
CA VAL A 140 0.47 -12.59 -5.44
C VAL A 140 0.36 -11.17 -5.98
N LEU A 141 1.32 -10.30 -5.67
CA LEU A 141 1.36 -8.95 -6.24
C LEU A 141 1.62 -9.02 -7.75
N PRO A 142 1.13 -8.05 -8.54
CA PRO A 142 1.33 -8.02 -9.99
C PRO A 142 2.74 -7.52 -10.39
N VAL A 143 3.62 -7.32 -9.41
CA VAL A 143 4.97 -6.78 -9.58
C VAL A 143 5.97 -7.59 -8.73
N ILE A 144 7.24 -7.46 -9.06
CA ILE A 144 8.39 -8.02 -8.35
C ILE A 144 9.12 -6.85 -7.69
N CYS A 145 9.37 -6.96 -6.39
CA CYS A 145 10.16 -6.00 -5.63
C CYS A 145 11.64 -6.16 -5.98
N LEU A 146 12.40 -5.07 -5.96
CA LEU A 146 13.85 -5.16 -6.06
C LEU A 146 14.45 -5.83 -4.82
N PRO A 147 15.68 -6.38 -4.88
CA PRO A 147 16.38 -6.90 -3.70
C PRO A 147 17.09 -5.80 -2.89
N VAL A 148 17.00 -4.53 -3.29
CA VAL A 148 17.70 -3.36 -2.73
C VAL A 148 16.71 -2.22 -2.44
N ASP A 149 17.16 -1.14 -1.78
CA ASP A 149 16.33 0.07 -1.64
C ASP A 149 15.73 0.46 -3.00
N ASP A 150 14.41 0.52 -3.06
CA ASP A 150 13.65 0.72 -4.29
C ASP A 150 13.07 2.12 -4.40
N ARG A 151 13.40 3.05 -3.49
CA ARG A 151 12.87 4.40 -3.57
C ARG A 151 13.50 5.16 -4.71
N VAL A 152 12.64 5.83 -5.48
CA VAL A 152 13.02 6.86 -6.43
C VAL A 152 12.46 8.18 -5.90
N GLU A 153 13.33 8.99 -5.33
CA GLU A 153 12.98 10.33 -4.85
C GLU A 153 12.97 11.32 -6.02
N VAL A 154 11.89 12.08 -6.17
CA VAL A 154 11.68 13.02 -7.28
C VAL A 154 11.28 14.39 -6.73
N PRO A 155 12.22 15.14 -6.11
CA PRO A 155 11.91 16.41 -5.46
C PRO A 155 11.38 17.49 -6.42
N GLU A 156 11.75 17.43 -7.70
CA GLU A 156 11.23 18.30 -8.77
C GLU A 156 9.79 17.94 -9.20
N GLY A 157 9.31 16.77 -8.80
CA GLY A 157 8.01 16.22 -9.17
C GLY A 157 7.96 15.62 -10.58
N TYR A 158 7.12 14.61 -10.77
CA TYR A 158 6.81 14.07 -12.08
C TYR A 158 5.29 13.92 -12.25
N ALA A 159 4.80 14.10 -13.48
CA ALA A 159 3.41 13.82 -13.83
C ALA A 159 3.23 12.33 -14.17
N PRO A 160 2.23 11.64 -13.59
CA PRO A 160 1.83 10.31 -14.03
C PRO A 160 1.46 10.26 -15.51
N VAL A 161 1.76 9.15 -16.18
CA VAL A 161 1.36 8.90 -17.57
C VAL A 161 0.35 7.76 -17.59
N VAL A 162 -0.91 8.06 -17.92
CA VAL A 162 -1.97 7.06 -18.02
C VAL A 162 -1.86 6.31 -19.35
N VAL A 163 -1.50 5.03 -19.28
CA VAL A 163 -1.27 4.15 -20.45
C VAL A 163 -2.39 3.11 -20.64
N GLY A 164 -3.15 2.81 -19.57
CA GLY A 164 -4.26 1.87 -19.62
C GLY A 164 -5.47 2.42 -20.39
N PRO A 165 -6.38 1.54 -20.84
CA PRO A 165 -7.57 1.96 -21.56
C PRO A 165 -8.50 2.75 -20.62
N GLN A 166 -9.05 3.87 -21.08
CA GLN A 166 -9.96 4.70 -20.29
C GLN A 166 -11.28 4.00 -19.91
N THR A 167 -11.56 2.85 -20.54
CA THR A 167 -12.65 1.95 -20.19
C THR A 167 -12.32 1.05 -19.00
N HIS A 168 -11.06 0.95 -18.57
CA HIS A 168 -10.67 0.18 -17.39
C HIS A 168 -11.41 0.73 -16.16
N PRO A 169 -12.02 -0.12 -15.31
CA PRO A 169 -12.84 0.35 -14.19
C PRO A 169 -12.13 1.24 -13.16
N ILE A 170 -10.79 1.25 -13.11
CA ILE A 170 -9.97 2.13 -12.26
C ILE A 170 -9.72 3.51 -12.88
N LEU A 171 -9.75 3.61 -14.21
CA LEU A 171 -9.40 4.85 -14.93
C LEU A 171 -10.63 5.67 -15.32
N LYS A 172 -11.84 5.17 -15.01
CA LYS A 172 -13.08 5.73 -15.53
C LYS A 172 -13.32 7.12 -14.96
N GLY A 173 -13.33 8.12 -15.83
CA GLY A 173 -13.63 9.51 -15.47
C GLY A 173 -12.49 10.25 -14.77
N LEU A 174 -11.30 9.65 -14.64
CA LEU A 174 -10.11 10.32 -14.08
C LEU A 174 -9.36 11.18 -15.11
N GLY A 175 -9.60 10.96 -16.39
CA GLY A 175 -8.81 11.59 -17.46
C GLY A 175 -7.34 11.14 -17.41
N LYS A 176 -6.46 11.92 -18.03
CA LYS A 176 -5.03 11.62 -18.14
C LYS A 176 -4.12 12.62 -17.41
N ASP A 177 -4.63 13.80 -17.11
CA ASP A 177 -3.87 14.88 -16.48
C ASP A 177 -3.94 14.74 -14.96
N TRP A 178 -3.11 13.84 -14.43
CA TRP A 178 -3.02 13.62 -12.98
C TRP A 178 -1.99 14.61 -12.38
N PRO A 179 -2.20 15.08 -11.14
CA PRO A 179 -1.23 15.94 -10.47
C PRO A 179 0.12 15.24 -10.29
N ILE A 180 1.16 16.05 -10.05
CA ILE A 180 2.50 15.52 -9.83
C ILE A 180 2.61 14.68 -8.54
N LEU A 181 3.57 13.77 -8.54
CA LEU A 181 4.02 13.01 -7.39
C LEU A 181 5.51 13.29 -7.14
N LEU A 182 5.98 13.10 -5.91
CA LEU A 182 7.35 13.42 -5.47
C LEU A 182 8.22 12.18 -5.22
N GLY A 183 7.68 10.99 -5.43
CA GLY A 183 8.45 9.75 -5.35
C GLY A 183 7.59 8.51 -5.55
N PHE A 184 8.26 7.36 -5.67
CA PHE A 184 7.65 6.06 -5.88
C PHE A 184 8.65 4.93 -5.58
N ASN A 185 8.16 3.70 -5.44
CA ASN A 185 8.95 2.48 -5.38
C ASN A 185 9.18 1.91 -6.80
N GLU A 186 10.43 1.68 -7.19
CA GLU A 186 10.80 0.97 -8.41
C GLU A 186 10.49 -0.53 -8.27
N VAL A 187 9.69 -1.06 -9.20
CA VAL A 187 9.31 -2.47 -9.25
C VAL A 187 9.33 -2.97 -10.69
N THR A 188 9.41 -4.28 -10.87
CA THR A 188 9.32 -4.92 -12.19
C THR A 188 7.93 -5.54 -12.37
N VAL A 189 7.29 -5.33 -13.52
CA VAL A 189 5.97 -5.90 -13.82
C VAL A 189 6.08 -7.41 -14.05
N LYS A 190 5.13 -8.20 -13.52
CA LYS A 190 5.04 -9.64 -13.80
C LYS A 190 4.33 -9.93 -15.12
N ASP A 191 4.65 -11.07 -15.72
CA ASP A 191 3.92 -11.58 -16.89
C ASP A 191 2.42 -11.69 -16.61
N GLY A 192 1.61 -11.18 -17.53
CA GLY A 192 0.14 -11.20 -17.44
C GLY A 192 -0.47 -10.10 -16.55
N ALA A 193 0.34 -9.25 -15.90
CA ALA A 193 -0.16 -8.06 -15.24
C ALA A 193 -0.49 -6.94 -16.25
N GLU A 194 -1.44 -6.07 -15.89
CA GLU A 194 -1.85 -4.92 -16.70
C GLU A 194 -1.33 -3.63 -16.05
N VAL A 195 -0.57 -2.83 -16.82
CA VAL A 195 -0.08 -1.53 -16.38
C VAL A 195 -1.08 -0.46 -16.82
N LEU A 196 -1.63 0.28 -15.87
CA LEU A 196 -2.63 1.32 -16.10
C LEU A 196 -2.03 2.73 -16.12
N ALA A 197 -0.98 2.95 -15.33
CA ALA A 197 -0.21 4.19 -15.34
C ALA A 197 1.27 3.90 -15.12
N THR A 198 2.13 4.75 -15.67
CA THR A 198 3.57 4.76 -15.45
C THR A 198 4.00 6.10 -14.88
N VAL A 199 5.23 6.18 -14.38
CA VAL A 199 5.92 7.45 -14.17
C VAL A 199 6.30 8.08 -15.52
N SER A 200 6.81 9.31 -15.51
CA SER A 200 7.25 9.99 -16.75
C SER A 200 8.41 9.24 -17.42
N SER A 201 8.63 9.51 -18.71
CA SER A 201 9.73 8.92 -19.47
C SER A 201 11.12 9.25 -18.91
N ASP A 202 11.24 10.38 -18.20
CA ASP A 202 12.48 10.80 -17.55
C ASP A 202 12.91 9.80 -16.46
N TYR A 203 11.94 9.08 -15.87
CA TYR A 203 12.15 7.99 -14.92
C TYR A 203 11.88 6.62 -15.55
N ARG A 204 12.25 6.45 -16.84
CA ARG A 204 12.22 5.18 -17.58
C ARG A 204 10.82 4.57 -17.76
N SER A 205 9.76 5.36 -17.59
CA SER A 205 8.36 4.87 -17.68
C SER A 205 8.10 3.65 -16.77
N LEU A 206 8.72 3.63 -15.59
CA LEU A 206 8.51 2.59 -14.58
C LEU A 206 7.04 2.50 -14.16
N PRO A 207 6.56 1.31 -13.75
CA PRO A 207 5.18 1.08 -13.37
C PRO A 207 4.75 1.95 -12.18
N LEU A 208 3.58 2.58 -12.30
CA LEU A 208 2.96 3.38 -11.23
C LEU A 208 1.69 2.74 -10.68
N LEU A 209 0.82 2.26 -11.57
CA LEU A 209 -0.40 1.57 -11.22
C LEU A 209 -0.51 0.28 -12.03
N VAL A 210 -0.45 -0.85 -11.34
CA VAL A 210 -0.44 -2.19 -11.95
C VAL A 210 -1.52 -3.05 -11.32
N THR A 211 -2.26 -3.78 -12.14
CA THR A 211 -3.30 -4.72 -11.72
C THR A 211 -2.94 -6.14 -12.14
N GLY A 212 -3.39 -7.13 -11.36
CA GLY A 212 -3.22 -8.53 -11.69
C GLY A 212 -4.23 -9.45 -11.00
N LYS A 213 -4.14 -10.73 -11.29
CA LYS A 213 -4.96 -11.78 -10.68
C LYS A 213 -4.07 -12.86 -10.09
N TYR A 214 -4.50 -13.46 -8.99
CA TYR A 214 -3.86 -14.64 -8.41
C TYR A 214 -4.92 -15.58 -7.85
N GLY A 215 -5.02 -16.79 -8.40
CA GLY A 215 -6.14 -17.67 -8.14
C GLY A 215 -7.46 -17.00 -8.49
N GLN A 216 -8.38 -16.92 -7.52
CA GLN A 216 -9.68 -16.25 -7.67
C GLN A 216 -9.64 -14.76 -7.30
N GLY A 217 -8.53 -14.28 -6.71
CA GLY A 217 -8.39 -12.93 -6.20
C GLY A 217 -7.80 -11.96 -7.22
N ARG A 218 -7.92 -10.68 -6.89
CA ARG A 218 -7.41 -9.55 -7.67
C ARG A 218 -6.42 -8.76 -6.83
N THR A 219 -5.32 -8.34 -7.44
CA THR A 219 -4.25 -7.60 -6.76
C THR A 219 -3.91 -6.30 -7.47
N VAL A 220 -3.62 -5.26 -6.68
CA VAL A 220 -3.27 -3.91 -7.16
C VAL A 220 -1.95 -3.48 -6.52
N ALA A 221 -1.04 -2.96 -7.33
CA ALA A 221 0.13 -2.24 -6.87
C ALA A 221 0.03 -0.78 -7.32
N TRP A 222 -0.06 0.13 -6.35
CA TRP A 222 0.16 1.57 -6.54
C TRP A 222 1.54 1.88 -5.97
N THR A 223 2.49 2.26 -6.82
CA THR A 223 3.91 2.34 -6.39
C THR A 223 4.28 3.66 -5.73
N SER A 224 3.37 4.63 -5.69
CA SER A 224 3.52 5.85 -4.89
C SER A 224 2.72 5.74 -3.58
N ASP A 225 2.81 6.76 -2.76
CA ASP A 225 2.20 6.81 -1.42
C ASP A 225 0.69 7.12 -1.51
N VAL A 226 -0.03 7.10 -0.39
CA VAL A 226 -1.40 7.61 -0.25
C VAL A 226 -1.44 9.01 0.36
N GLY A 227 -0.36 9.42 1.02
CA GLY A 227 -0.24 10.70 1.69
C GLY A 227 1.13 11.36 1.49
N PRO A 228 1.38 12.47 2.21
CA PRO A 228 2.66 13.14 2.16
C PRO A 228 3.80 12.23 2.66
N HIS A 229 5.02 12.34 2.12
CA HIS A 229 5.47 13.43 1.25
C HIS A 229 5.48 13.09 -0.25
N TRP A 230 5.42 11.82 -0.65
CA TRP A 230 5.40 11.46 -2.06
C TRP A 230 4.12 11.88 -2.78
N LEU A 231 3.00 11.96 -2.05
CA LEU A 231 1.73 12.43 -2.57
C LEU A 231 1.47 13.86 -2.07
N PRO A 232 1.79 14.91 -2.86
CA PRO A 232 1.75 16.29 -2.40
C PRO A 232 0.30 16.78 -2.20
N PRO A 233 0.08 17.88 -1.45
CA PRO A 233 -1.25 18.43 -1.21
C PRO A 233 -2.07 18.71 -2.48
N GLY A 234 -1.41 19.06 -3.58
CA GLY A 234 -2.07 19.25 -4.88
C GLY A 234 -2.69 17.97 -5.45
N PHE A 235 -2.08 16.81 -5.18
CA PHE A 235 -2.66 15.51 -5.56
C PHE A 235 -3.83 15.15 -4.64
N ILE A 236 -3.69 15.37 -3.33
CA ILE A 236 -4.77 15.10 -2.35
C ILE A 236 -6.02 15.95 -2.66
N ALA A 237 -5.81 17.22 -3.00
CA ALA A 237 -6.89 18.17 -3.33
C ALA A 237 -7.52 17.95 -4.72
N TRP A 238 -6.95 17.07 -5.55
CA TRP A 238 -7.48 16.79 -6.88
C TRP A 238 -8.79 15.99 -6.79
N ASN A 239 -9.78 16.39 -7.58
CA ASN A 239 -11.11 15.75 -7.60
C ASN A 239 -11.05 14.24 -7.87
N GLY A 240 -10.01 13.78 -8.57
CA GLY A 240 -9.79 12.37 -8.87
C GLY A 240 -9.18 11.56 -7.72
N TYR A 241 -8.65 12.17 -6.65
CA TYR A 241 -7.98 11.46 -5.55
C TYR A 241 -8.89 10.40 -4.92
N LYS A 242 -10.04 10.84 -4.38
CA LYS A 242 -11.06 9.94 -3.81
C LYS A 242 -11.46 8.86 -4.81
N THR A 243 -11.78 9.29 -6.02
CA THR A 243 -12.29 8.42 -7.09
C THR A 243 -11.28 7.35 -7.49
N LEU A 244 -9.98 7.68 -7.56
CA LEU A 244 -8.91 6.74 -7.88
C LEU A 244 -8.84 5.61 -6.85
N PHE A 245 -8.74 5.95 -5.56
CA PHE A 245 -8.64 4.94 -4.49
C PHE A 245 -9.94 4.13 -4.33
N GLU A 246 -11.11 4.75 -4.47
CA GLU A 246 -12.39 4.04 -4.48
C GLU A 246 -12.48 3.05 -5.64
N GLN A 247 -12.04 3.42 -6.84
CA GLN A 247 -12.09 2.53 -7.99
C GLN A 247 -11.04 1.41 -7.89
N MET A 248 -9.86 1.65 -7.31
CA MET A 248 -8.89 0.60 -7.00
C MET A 248 -9.50 -0.46 -6.08
N LEU A 249 -10.13 -0.03 -4.97
CA LEU A 249 -10.84 -0.92 -4.04
C LEU A 249 -12.02 -1.63 -4.72
N GLY A 250 -12.79 -0.91 -5.55
CA GLY A 250 -13.92 -1.47 -6.28
C GLY A 250 -13.50 -2.55 -7.26
N TRP A 251 -12.41 -2.33 -7.99
CA TRP A 251 -11.86 -3.30 -8.92
C TRP A 251 -11.30 -4.53 -8.20
N ALA A 252 -10.60 -4.34 -7.08
CA ALA A 252 -10.00 -5.42 -6.29
C ALA A 252 -11.05 -6.30 -5.59
N THR A 253 -12.20 -5.73 -5.22
CA THR A 253 -13.29 -6.44 -4.50
C THR A 253 -14.42 -6.95 -5.41
N ALA A 254 -14.32 -6.67 -6.72
CA ALA A 254 -15.27 -7.17 -7.70
C ALA A 254 -15.11 -8.69 -7.87
N ARG A 255 -16.26 -9.39 -7.86
CA ARG A 255 -16.34 -10.82 -8.11
C ARG A 255 -16.81 -11.02 -9.55
N ASP A 256 -16.16 -11.92 -10.26
CA ASP A 256 -16.57 -12.37 -11.60
C ASP A 256 -17.90 -13.15 -11.52
#